data_AF-A0A7J8UUY8-F1
#
_entry.id   AF-A0A7J8UUY8-F1
#
_cell.length_a   1.000
_cell.length_b   1.000
_cell.length_c   1.000
_cell.angle_alpha   90.00
_cell.angle_beta   90.00
_cell.angle_gamma   90.00
#
_symmetry.space_group_name_H-M   'P 1'
#
loop_
_entity.id
_entity.type
_entity.pdbx_description
1 polymer ?
#
loop_
_entity_poly.entity_id
_entity_poly.type
_entity_poly.pdbx_seq_one_letter_code
_entity_poly.pdbx_strand_id
1 'polypeptide(L)' 'MVRDRDGNWIMGFGRYLGVCSPFEAEVWSTLDGILLLLNKGYSWTITQTDSLKVVQALTDMGMEESKITVLRRT' A
#
# COMPACT_ATOMS: atom_id res chain seq x y z
N MET A 1 5.36 -5.62 1.91
CA MET A 1 6.54 -5.56 2.82
C MET A 1 6.79 -4.11 3.20
N VAL A 2 7.31 -3.85 4.39
CA VAL A 2 7.64 -2.50 4.87
C VAL A 2 9.15 -2.33 4.88
N ARG A 3 9.63 -1.20 4.36
CA ARG A 3 11.04 -0.81 4.36
C ARG A 3 11.20 0.56 5.01
N ASP A 4 12.36 0.80 5.61
CA ASP A 4 12.74 2.14 6.05
C ASP A 4 13.19 3.00 4.85
N ARG A 5 13.54 4.25 5.12
CA ARG A 5 14.03 5.21 4.14
C ARG A 5 15.37 4.81 3.49
N ASP A 6 16.14 3.96 4.16
CA ASP A 6 17.44 3.47 3.71
C ASP A 6 17.28 2.16 2.90
N GLY A 7 16.04 1.70 2.73
CA GLY A 7 15.68 0.49 1.99
C GLY A 7 15.79 -0.79 2.81
N ASN A 8 16.11 -0.73 4.09
CA ASN A 8 16.19 -1.91 4.95
C ASN A 8 14.79 -2.46 5.19
N TRP A 9 14.67 -3.78 5.16
CA TRP A 9 13.42 -4.44 5.50
C TRP A 9 13.14 -4.30 6.99
N ILE A 10 12.01 -3.67 7.33
CA ILE A 10 11.55 -3.56 8.72
C ILE A 10 10.70 -4.76 9.08
N MET A 11 9.71 -5.08 8.24
CA MET A 11 8.78 -6.20 8.49
C MET A 11 7.96 -6.61 7.26
N GLY A 12 7.39 -7.81 7.33
CA GLY A 12 6.37 -8.32 6.42
C GLY A 12 5.00 -8.35 7.10
N PHE A 13 3.94 -8.31 6.30
CA PHE A 13 2.57 -8.55 6.76
C PHE A 13 1.85 -9.37 5.70
N GLY A 14 0.81 -10.09 6.11
CA GLY A 14 0.00 -10.91 5.22
C GLY A 14 -1.33 -11.22 5.89
N ARG A 15 -2.38 -11.28 5.07
CA ARG A 15 -3.74 -11.60 5.48
C ARG A 15 -4.31 -12.66 4.54
N TYR A 16 -4.99 -13.64 5.11
CA TYR A 16 -5.77 -14.58 4.31
C TYR A 16 -7.09 -13.92 3.89
N LEU A 17 -7.34 -13.84 2.59
CA LEU A 17 -8.52 -13.16 2.01
C LEU A 17 -9.60 -14.12 1.51
N GLY A 18 -9.37 -15.44 1.53
CA GLY A 18 -10.28 -16.41 0.96
C GLY A 18 -10.32 -16.35 -0.57
N VAL A 19 -11.51 -16.49 -1.16
CA VAL A 19 -11.71 -16.37 -2.62
C VAL A 19 -11.82 -14.89 -2.98
N CYS A 20 -10.83 -14.38 -3.70
CA CYS A 20 -10.82 -13.01 -4.21
C CYS A 20 -10.10 -12.94 -5.56
N SER A 21 -10.37 -11.90 -6.33
CA SER A 21 -9.64 -11.59 -7.55
C SER A 21 -8.25 -11.00 -7.23
N PRO A 22 -7.29 -11.06 -8.17
CA PRO A 22 -5.99 -10.43 -7.97
C PRO A 22 -6.09 -8.92 -7.69
N PHE A 23 -7.06 -8.23 -8.29
CA PHE A 23 -7.27 -6.81 -8.03
C PHE A 23 -7.74 -6.56 -6.59
N GLU A 24 -8.72 -7.32 -6.10
CA GLU A 24 -9.17 -7.21 -4.71
C GLU A 24 -8.04 -7.52 -3.73
N ALA A 25 -7.22 -8.54 -4.01
CA ALA A 25 -6.09 -8.88 -3.17
C ALA A 25 -5.08 -7.74 -3.04
N GLU A 26 -4.76 -7.06 -4.15
CA GLU A 26 -3.85 -5.90 -4.17
C GLU A 26 -4.45 -4.67 -3.45
N VAL A 27 -5.74 -4.41 -3.60
CA VAL A 27 -6.41 -3.30 -2.89
C VAL A 27 -6.42 -3.56 -1.38
N TRP A 28 -6.78 -4.77 -0.96
CA TRP A 28 -6.78 -5.14 0.46
C TRP A 28 -5.38 -5.12 1.07
N SER A 29 -4.38 -5.65 0.37
CA SER A 29 -2.99 -5.63 0.85
C SER A 29 -2.46 -4.21 0.99
N THR A 30 -2.84 -3.31 0.08
CA THR A 30 -2.50 -1.88 0.15
C THR A 30 -3.14 -1.21 1.37
N LEU A 31 -4.44 -1.43 1.58
CA LEU A 31 -5.17 -0.89 2.73
C LEU A 31 -4.60 -1.38 4.07
N ASP A 32 -4.40 -2.70 4.19
CA ASP A 32 -3.85 -3.31 5.40
C ASP A 32 -2.44 -2.77 5.70
N GLY A 33 -1.62 -2.60 4.66
CA GLY A 33 -0.28 -2.02 4.78
C GLY A 33 -0.29 -0.57 5.27
N ILE A 34 -1.16 0.26 4.71
CA ILE A 34 -1.33 1.66 5.13
C ILE A 34 -1.80 1.72 6.58
N LEU A 35 -2.86 0.99 6.94
CA LEU A 35 -3.41 0.99 8.28
C LEU A 35 -2.41 0.50 9.33
N LEU A 36 -1.62 -0.53 8.98
CA LEU A 36 -0.54 -1.03 9.83
C LEU A 36 0.50 0.06 10.14
N LEU A 37 0.88 0.85 9.13
CA LEU A 37 1.86 1.93 9.31
C LEU A 37 1.28 3.10 10.11
N LEU A 38 0.04 3.49 9.83
CA LEU A 38 -0.66 4.52 10.60
C LEU A 38 -0.77 4.12 12.08
N ASN A 39 -1.15 2.87 12.37
CA ASN A 39 -1.23 2.34 13.74
C ASN A 39 0.13 2.30 14.46
N LYS A 40 1.23 2.26 13.72
CA LYS A 40 2.60 2.36 14.26
C LYS A 40 3.08 3.81 14.43
N GLY A 41 2.25 4.80 14.10
CA GLY A 41 2.55 6.22 14.24
C GLY A 41 3.29 6.83 13.04
N TYR A 42 3.41 6.11 11.92
CA TYR A 42 3.98 6.69 10.71
C TYR A 42 2.94 7.59 10.04
N SER A 43 3.27 8.88 9.92
CA SER A 43 2.38 9.89 9.34
C SER A 43 2.63 10.15 7.85
N TRP A 44 3.70 9.60 7.30
CA TRP A 44 4.06 9.69 5.89
C TRP A 44 4.57 8.35 5.39
N THR A 45 3.96 7.85 4.31
CA THR A 45 4.25 6.51 3.78
C THR A 45 4.19 6.51 2.27
N ILE A 46 5.16 5.82 1.64
CA ILE A 46 5.14 5.53 0.21
C ILE A 46 4.70 4.07 0.03
N THR A 47 3.58 3.88 -0.66
CA THR A 47 3.10 2.56 -1.07
C THR A 47 3.59 2.29 -2.50
N GLN A 48 4.20 1.13 -2.72
CA GLN A 48 4.62 0.69 -4.05
C GLN A 48 3.83 -0.57 -4.43
N THR A 49 3.17 -0.55 -5.59
CA THR A 49 2.47 -1.70 -6.17
C THR A 49 2.85 -1.84 -7.65
N ASP A 50 2.87 -3.05 -8.18
CA ASP A 50 3.05 -3.33 -9.61
C ASP A 50 1.72 -3.26 -10.40
N SER A 51 0.59 -3.18 -9.68
CA SER A 51 -0.74 -3.13 -10.26
C SER A 51 -1.12 -1.72 -10.72
N LEU A 52 -1.04 -1.48 -12.02
CA LEU A 52 -1.49 -0.21 -12.63
C LEU A 52 -2.93 0.14 -12.26
N LYS A 53 -3.82 -0.87 -12.20
CA LYS A 53 -5.23 -0.67 -11.86
C LYS A 53 -5.40 -0.10 -10.44
N VAL A 54 -4.57 -0.54 -9.50
CA VAL A 54 -4.63 -0.06 -8.11
C VAL A 54 -4.09 1.36 -8.00
N VAL A 55 -3.00 1.68 -8.72
CA VAL A 55 -2.49 3.05 -8.80
C VAL A 55 -3.56 3.99 -9.33
N GLN A 56 -4.19 3.65 -10.46
CA GLN A 56 -5.26 4.47 -11.06
C GLN A 56 -6.43 4.65 -10.11
N ALA A 57 -6.94 3.56 -9.52
CA ALA A 57 -8.05 3.63 -8.58
C ALA A 57 -7.76 4.52 -7.37
N LEU A 58 -6.53 4.49 -6.83
CA LEU A 58 -6.13 5.31 -5.69
C LEU A 58 -5.92 6.78 -6.07
N THR A 59 -5.38 7.05 -7.27
CA THR A 59 -5.27 8.42 -7.79
C THR A 59 -6.64 9.04 -8.04
N ASP A 60 -7.56 8.30 -8.68
CA ASP A 60 -8.93 8.77 -8.99
C ASP A 60 -9.75 9.09 -7.71
N MET A 61 -9.43 8.45 -6.59
CA MET A 61 -10.04 8.74 -5.28
C MET A 61 -9.55 10.06 -4.64
N GLY A 62 -8.71 10.84 -5.32
CA GLY A 62 -8.30 12.16 -4.85
C GLY A 62 -7.29 12.13 -3.71
N MET A 63 -6.45 11.09 -3.63
CA MET A 63 -5.39 11.00 -2.60
C MET A 63 -4.28 12.05 -2.73
N GLU A 64 -4.38 13.01 -3.65
CA GLU A 64 -3.33 14.03 -3.88
C GLU A 64 -3.06 14.94 -2.68
N GLU A 65 -4.04 15.13 -1.79
CA GLU A 65 -3.85 15.89 -0.53
C GLU A 65 -3.48 15.02 0.68
N SER A 66 -3.47 13.69 0.53
CA SER A 66 -3.13 12.77 1.61
C SER A 66 -1.62 12.57 1.70
N LYS A 67 -1.06 12.47 2.91
CA LYS A 67 0.37 12.14 3.16
C LYS A 67 0.76 10.70 2.75
N ILE A 68 -0.02 10.07 1.89
CA ILE A 68 0.13 8.71 1.40
C ILE A 68 0.33 8.79 -0.10
N THR A 69 1.54 8.46 -0.55
CA THR A 69 1.89 8.47 -1.97
C THR A 69 1.90 7.04 -2.50
N VAL A 70 1.21 6.80 -3.61
CA VAL A 70 1.17 5.48 -4.27
C VAL A 70 1.98 5.55 -5.56
N LEU A 71 2.94 4.64 -5.72
CA LEU A 71 3.83 4.57 -6.87
C LEU A 71 3.69 3.23 -7.58
N ARG A 72 3.72 3.26 -8.92
CA ARG A 72 3.86 2.05 -9.73
C ARG A 72 5.31 1.58 -9.71
N ARG A 73 5.53 0.30 -9.39
CA ARG A 73 6.82 -0.37 -9.55
C ARG A 73 6.90 -1.03 -10.93
N THR A 74 7.83 -0.59 -11.77
CA THR A 74 8.16 -1.18 -13.09
C THR A 74 9.26 -2.22 -12.99
#